data_AF-A0A537I687-F1
#
_entry.id   AF-A0A537I687-F1
#
_cell.length_a   1.000
_cell.length_b   1.000
_cell.length_c   1.000
_cell.angle_alpha   90.00
_cell.angle_beta   90.00
_cell.angle_gamma   90.00
#
_symmetry.space_group_name_H-M   'P 1'
#
loop_
_entity.id
_entity.type
_entity.pdbx_description
1 polymer ?
#
loop_
_entity_poly.entity_id
_entity_poly.type
_entity_poly.pdbx_seq_one_letter_code
_entity_poly.pdbx_strand_id
1 'polypeptide(L)'
;MKTQGEIIEFIHDKGLVSTLGGNELPSFISCILGKPWKPSAKGFSGWLDWWSTKISGQPVAHVSRDIEGRKDILATRIFRRTKTFVSGELWPILDIIVKHHQDPAVKQQILSDIELKILETIETEGSIRTDRLRKKLKLEAKENNSKFHRSLSHLESYALIVGVEDPRPEKHLHANIWQTWDTRTHEGSGRNSLSYSEALGKLLAKTVDVCVLVREDQIPKWFEWSTDMQPVKEKLLLEGTVLRSGPYLVSSKVRDVNN
;
A
#
# COMPACT_ATOMS: atom_id res chain seq x y z
N MET A 1 2.01 8.68 -19.90
CA MET A 1 1.19 7.48 -19.68
C MET A 1 -0.21 7.73 -20.21
N LYS A 2 -0.64 7.02 -21.25
CA LYS A 2 -1.84 7.29 -22.04
C LYS A 2 -2.81 6.10 -22.10
N THR A 3 -2.37 4.91 -21.69
CA THR A 3 -3.17 3.68 -21.71
C THR A 3 -3.18 2.99 -20.36
N GLN A 4 -4.19 2.13 -20.13
CA GLN A 4 -4.25 1.28 -18.94
C GLN A 4 -3.09 0.27 -18.90
N GLY A 5 -2.65 -0.24 -20.05
CA GLY A 5 -1.50 -1.14 -20.14
C GLY A 5 -0.21 -0.49 -19.64
N GLU A 6 0.10 0.72 -20.09
CA GLU A 6 1.29 1.47 -19.63
C GLU A 6 1.27 1.72 -18.11
N ILE A 7 0.08 1.94 -17.54
CA ILE A 7 -0.08 2.11 -16.08
C ILE A 7 0.27 0.83 -15.34
N ILE A 8 -0.25 -0.30 -15.82
CA ILE A 8 0.00 -1.62 -15.21
C ILE A 8 1.49 -1.94 -15.30
N GLU A 9 2.11 -1.74 -16.46
CA GLU A 9 3.55 -1.91 -16.65
C GLU A 9 4.36 -1.03 -15.69
N PHE A 10 3.96 0.22 -15.50
CA PHE A 10 4.62 1.11 -14.55
C PHE A 10 4.49 0.64 -13.09
N ILE A 11 3.31 0.12 -12.69
CA ILE A 11 3.12 -0.44 -11.35
C ILE A 11 4.02 -1.67 -11.16
N HIS A 12 4.15 -2.53 -12.17
CA HIS A 12 5.03 -3.70 -12.08
C HIS A 12 6.51 -3.30 -12.05
N ASP A 13 6.96 -2.41 -12.93
CA ASP A 13 8.34 -1.90 -12.97
C ASP A 13 8.75 -1.27 -11.62
N LYS A 14 7.91 -0.36 -11.11
CA LYS A 14 8.19 0.30 -9.84
C LYS A 14 7.92 -0.59 -8.63
N GLY A 15 7.03 -1.56 -8.71
CA GLY A 15 6.66 -2.42 -7.59
C GLY A 15 5.80 -1.73 -6.52
N LEU A 16 6.13 -0.49 -6.14
CA LEU A 16 5.36 0.37 -5.23
C LEU A 16 5.05 1.71 -5.91
N VAL A 17 3.75 2.03 -6.03
CA VAL A 17 3.29 3.29 -6.62
C VAL A 17 2.22 3.91 -5.73
N SER A 18 2.45 5.12 -5.25
CA SER A 18 1.44 5.85 -4.48
C SER A 18 0.30 6.30 -5.40
N THR A 19 -0.96 6.13 -4.96
CA THR A 19 -2.12 6.61 -5.72
C THR A 19 -2.08 8.14 -5.85
N LEU A 20 -1.61 8.83 -4.81
CA LEU A 20 -1.46 10.28 -4.74
C LEU A 20 0.00 10.70 -4.64
N GLY A 21 0.32 11.91 -5.08
CA GLY A 21 1.65 12.50 -4.89
C GLY A 21 1.86 13.03 -3.47
N GLY A 22 2.98 13.72 -3.24
CA GLY A 22 3.29 14.35 -1.95
C GLY A 22 3.99 13.43 -0.94
N ASN A 23 4.47 12.27 -1.39
CA ASN A 23 5.39 11.37 -0.70
C ASN A 23 6.54 11.02 -1.64
N GLU A 24 7.51 10.24 -1.17
CA GLU A 24 8.71 9.88 -1.93
C GLU A 24 8.47 8.83 -3.01
N LEU A 25 7.36 8.06 -2.94
CA LEU A 25 7.08 7.02 -3.93
C LEU A 25 6.72 7.63 -5.30
N PRO A 26 7.00 6.91 -6.40
CA PRO A 26 6.42 7.22 -7.70
C PRO A 26 4.90 7.30 -7.60
N SER A 27 4.33 8.31 -8.25
CA SER A 27 2.92 8.65 -8.07
C SER A 27 2.09 8.38 -9.32
N PHE A 28 1.02 7.59 -9.17
CA PHE A 28 0.03 7.30 -10.21
C PHE A 28 -0.56 8.59 -10.81
N ILE A 29 -1.07 9.49 -9.96
CA ILE A 29 -1.64 10.77 -10.40
C ILE A 29 -0.60 11.63 -11.13
N SER A 30 0.63 11.70 -10.63
CA SER A 30 1.66 12.54 -11.23
C SER A 30 2.12 11.99 -12.58
N CYS A 31 2.14 10.66 -12.73
CA CYS A 31 2.51 9.98 -13.97
C CYS A 31 1.46 10.21 -15.08
N ILE A 32 0.17 10.15 -14.74
CA ILE A 32 -0.92 10.45 -15.67
C ILE A 32 -0.93 11.92 -16.07
N LEU A 33 -0.75 12.82 -15.10
CA LEU A 33 -0.74 14.27 -15.36
C LEU A 33 0.54 14.76 -16.05
N GLY A 34 1.61 13.95 -16.05
CA GLY A 34 2.93 14.34 -16.56
C GLY A 34 3.59 15.46 -15.76
N LYS A 35 3.11 15.77 -14.55
CA LYS A 35 3.62 16.82 -13.68
C LYS A 35 3.44 16.45 -12.20
N PRO A 36 4.28 16.98 -11.28
CA PRO A 36 4.14 16.73 -9.86
C PRO A 36 2.76 17.16 -9.34
N TRP A 37 2.09 16.26 -8.62
CA TRP A 37 0.85 16.58 -7.92
C TRP A 37 1.13 17.17 -6.53
N LYS A 38 0.44 18.26 -6.20
CA LYS A 38 0.36 18.81 -4.84
C LYS A 38 -1.09 19.12 -4.50
N PRO A 39 -1.58 18.75 -3.31
CA PRO A 39 -2.84 19.29 -2.80
C PRO A 39 -2.73 20.83 -2.86
N SER A 40 -3.71 21.52 -3.46
CA SER A 40 -3.79 22.99 -3.63
C SER A 40 -2.99 23.68 -4.75
N ALA A 41 -2.34 22.96 -5.66
CA ALA A 41 -1.65 23.61 -6.80
C ALA A 41 -2.63 24.34 -7.76
N LYS A 42 -2.25 25.54 -8.22
CA LYS A 42 -2.98 26.28 -9.28
C LYS A 42 -3.11 25.42 -10.55
N GLY A 43 -4.32 25.34 -11.10
CA GLY A 43 -4.62 24.54 -12.30
C GLY A 43 -5.07 23.11 -12.03
N PHE A 44 -5.31 22.75 -10.77
CA PHE A 44 -6.11 21.59 -10.42
C PHE A 44 -7.59 22.00 -10.42
N SER A 45 -8.28 21.72 -11.53
CA SER A 45 -9.73 21.53 -11.52
C SER A 45 -10.01 20.47 -10.46
N GLY A 46 -10.93 20.70 -9.53
CA GLY A 46 -10.99 20.06 -8.22
C GLY A 46 -10.96 18.52 -8.20
N TRP A 47 -10.97 17.93 -7.01
CA TRP A 47 -10.88 16.47 -6.82
C TRP A 47 -11.84 15.65 -7.71
N LEU A 48 -13.03 16.18 -8.02
CA LEU A 48 -14.01 15.55 -8.91
C LEU A 48 -13.58 15.55 -10.39
N ASP A 49 -12.86 16.58 -10.83
CA ASP A 49 -12.39 16.70 -12.21
C ASP A 49 -11.21 15.77 -12.48
N TRP A 50 -10.37 15.50 -11.46
CA TRP A 50 -9.33 14.48 -11.54
C TRP A 50 -9.91 13.11 -11.89
N TRP A 51 -10.95 12.67 -11.18
CA TRP A 51 -11.59 11.38 -11.43
C TRP A 51 -12.26 11.28 -12.81
N SER A 52 -12.58 12.43 -13.40
CA SER A 52 -13.17 12.56 -14.73
C SER A 52 -12.14 12.63 -15.86
N THR A 53 -10.85 12.83 -15.53
CA THR A 53 -9.75 12.85 -16.50
C THR A 53 -9.73 11.55 -17.29
N LYS A 54 -9.46 11.62 -18.60
CA LYS A 54 -9.57 10.48 -19.50
C LYS A 54 -8.23 9.83 -19.81
N ILE A 55 -8.17 8.51 -19.66
CA ILE A 55 -7.10 7.64 -20.14
C ILE A 55 -7.72 6.72 -21.18
N SER A 56 -7.27 6.82 -22.43
CA SER A 56 -7.85 6.04 -23.54
C SER A 56 -9.41 6.09 -23.60
N GLY A 57 -9.98 7.28 -23.35
CA GLY A 57 -11.44 7.50 -23.37
C GLY A 57 -12.19 7.13 -22.07
N GLN A 58 -11.56 6.39 -21.15
CA GLN A 58 -12.15 6.00 -19.87
C GLN A 58 -11.80 7.00 -18.75
N PRO A 59 -12.73 7.33 -17.83
CA PRO A 59 -12.39 8.12 -16.65
C PRO A 59 -11.32 7.44 -15.80
N VAL A 60 -10.43 8.21 -15.18
CA VAL A 60 -9.42 7.71 -14.23
C VAL A 60 -10.06 6.89 -13.12
N ALA A 61 -11.26 7.25 -12.66
CA ALA A 61 -11.98 6.46 -11.64
C ALA A 61 -12.24 5.01 -12.10
N HIS A 62 -12.63 4.83 -13.37
CA HIS A 62 -12.85 3.51 -13.95
C HIS A 62 -11.53 2.74 -14.05
N VAL A 63 -10.49 3.37 -14.61
CA VAL A 63 -9.18 2.74 -14.77
C VAL A 63 -8.57 2.37 -13.41
N SER A 64 -8.69 3.23 -12.41
CA SER A 64 -8.24 2.97 -11.04
C SER A 64 -8.96 1.75 -10.46
N ARG A 65 -10.29 1.68 -10.56
CA ARG A 65 -11.08 0.53 -10.08
C ARG A 65 -10.65 -0.78 -10.75
N ASP A 66 -10.46 -0.75 -12.07
CA ASP A 66 -10.02 -1.93 -12.80
C ASP A 66 -8.66 -2.41 -12.32
N ILE A 67 -7.73 -1.49 -12.08
CA ILE A 67 -6.39 -1.80 -11.53
C ILE A 67 -6.50 -2.39 -10.12
N GLU A 68 -7.32 -1.80 -9.25
CA GLU A 68 -7.55 -2.31 -7.88
C GLU A 68 -8.10 -3.74 -7.87
N GLY A 69 -8.93 -4.08 -8.86
CA GLY A 69 -9.54 -5.40 -9.01
C GLY A 69 -8.62 -6.47 -9.63
N ARG A 70 -7.42 -6.11 -10.13
CA ARG A 70 -6.54 -7.08 -10.79
C ARG A 70 -5.92 -8.07 -9.82
N LYS A 71 -5.78 -9.33 -10.26
CA LYS A 71 -5.20 -10.41 -9.43
C LYS A 71 -3.70 -10.28 -9.17
N ASP A 72 -2.98 -9.39 -9.83
CA ASP A 72 -1.53 -9.21 -9.75
C ASP A 72 -1.12 -7.85 -9.15
N ILE A 73 -2.07 -7.04 -8.69
CA ILE A 73 -1.85 -5.74 -8.06
C ILE A 73 -2.71 -5.65 -6.80
N LEU A 74 -2.13 -5.21 -5.68
CA LEU A 74 -2.88 -4.82 -4.49
C LEU A 74 -2.97 -3.31 -4.41
N ALA A 75 -4.10 -2.80 -3.97
CA ALA A 75 -4.22 -1.41 -3.56
C ALA A 75 -4.44 -1.39 -2.05
N THR A 76 -3.39 -1.06 -1.29
CA THR A 76 -3.36 -1.14 0.18
C THR A 76 -2.70 0.10 0.79
N ARG A 77 -2.86 0.31 2.10
CA ARG A 77 -2.30 1.45 2.86
C ARG A 77 -0.99 1.11 3.56
N ILE A 78 -0.21 0.20 2.98
CA ILE A 78 1.06 -0.25 3.55
C ILE A 78 2.07 0.90 3.75
N PHE A 79 2.11 1.83 2.78
CA PHE A 79 2.84 3.09 2.93
C PHE A 79 1.92 4.11 3.58
N ARG A 80 2.31 4.62 4.75
CA ARG A 80 1.51 5.50 5.59
C ARG A 80 0.94 6.68 4.80
N ARG A 81 -0.29 7.06 5.18
CA ARG A 81 -1.01 8.25 4.69
C ARG A 81 -1.43 8.22 3.21
N THR A 82 -1.13 7.17 2.46
CA THR A 82 -1.57 7.04 1.06
C THR A 82 -2.01 5.62 0.74
N LYS A 83 -2.96 5.47 -0.18
CA LYS A 83 -3.16 4.18 -0.84
C LYS A 83 -1.99 3.97 -1.80
N THR A 84 -1.53 2.73 -1.90
CA THR A 84 -0.35 2.33 -2.67
C THR A 84 -0.72 1.11 -3.49
N PHE A 85 -0.45 1.19 -4.79
CA PHE A 85 -0.47 0.04 -5.68
C PHE A 85 0.82 -0.75 -5.47
N VAL A 86 0.66 -2.05 -5.23
CA VAL A 86 1.75 -2.99 -4.94
C VAL A 86 1.70 -4.12 -5.96
N SER A 87 2.77 -4.25 -6.74
CA SER A 87 2.97 -5.35 -7.70
C SER A 87 3.01 -6.71 -7.01
N GLY A 88 2.46 -7.72 -7.67
CA GLY A 88 2.55 -9.14 -7.32
C GLY A 88 3.95 -9.63 -7.01
N GLU A 89 4.96 -9.07 -7.67
CA GLU A 89 6.37 -9.43 -7.47
C GLU A 89 6.88 -9.13 -6.05
N LEU A 90 6.26 -8.18 -5.34
CA LEU A 90 6.64 -7.85 -3.97
C LEU A 90 5.90 -8.67 -2.93
N TRP A 91 4.85 -9.41 -3.31
CA TRP A 91 4.05 -10.17 -2.36
C TRP A 91 4.88 -11.21 -1.60
N PRO A 92 5.82 -11.96 -2.19
CA PRO A 92 6.62 -12.92 -1.42
C PRO A 92 7.52 -12.27 -0.35
N ILE A 93 7.88 -10.99 -0.51
CA ILE A 93 8.61 -10.22 0.51
C ILE A 93 7.65 -9.74 1.59
N LEU A 94 6.52 -9.17 1.16
CA LEU A 94 5.49 -8.66 2.06
C LEU A 94 4.84 -9.78 2.88
N ASP A 95 4.67 -10.96 2.33
CA ASP A 95 4.08 -12.13 2.98
C ASP A 95 4.84 -12.51 4.26
N ILE A 96 6.18 -12.44 4.23
CA ILE A 96 7.02 -12.69 5.42
C ILE A 96 6.79 -11.61 6.48
N ILE A 97 6.64 -10.34 6.06
CA ILE A 97 6.36 -9.21 6.95
C ILE A 97 4.95 -9.33 7.54
N VAL A 98 3.95 -9.65 6.73
CA VAL A 98 2.56 -9.83 7.17
C VAL A 98 2.47 -10.99 8.13
N LYS A 99 3.09 -12.14 7.84
CA LYS A 99 3.14 -13.31 8.72
C LYS A 99 3.78 -13.02 10.07
N HIS A 100 4.81 -12.18 10.13
CA HIS A 100 5.36 -11.70 11.39
C HIS A 100 4.31 -10.97 12.24
N HIS A 101 3.52 -10.08 11.61
CA HIS A 101 2.43 -9.37 12.29
C HIS A 101 1.19 -10.24 12.51
N GLN A 102 1.11 -11.41 11.88
CA GLN A 102 0.06 -12.39 12.13
C GLN A 102 0.36 -13.28 13.35
N ASP A 103 1.60 -13.29 13.84
CA ASP A 103 1.96 -14.04 15.06
C ASP A 103 1.07 -13.60 16.24
N PRO A 104 0.45 -14.52 17.01
CA PRO A 104 -0.46 -14.16 18.08
C PRO A 104 0.15 -13.24 19.16
N ALA A 105 1.42 -13.42 19.50
CA ALA A 105 2.10 -12.59 20.50
C ALA A 105 2.34 -11.17 19.98
N VAL A 106 2.61 -11.02 18.68
CA VAL A 106 2.76 -9.72 18.02
C VAL A 106 1.40 -9.04 17.82
N LYS A 107 0.39 -9.77 17.29
CA LYS A 107 -0.98 -9.27 17.09
C LYS A 107 -1.54 -8.62 18.35
N GLN A 108 -1.38 -9.26 19.51
CA GLN A 108 -1.89 -8.75 20.80
C GLN A 108 -1.19 -7.47 21.29
N GLN A 109 0.03 -7.19 20.84
CA GLN A 109 0.77 -5.98 21.21
C GLN A 109 0.38 -4.78 20.35
N ILE A 110 -0.02 -5.01 19.10
CA ILE A 110 -0.25 -3.93 18.12
C ILE A 110 -1.72 -3.65 17.84
N LEU A 111 -2.63 -4.60 18.12
CA LEU A 111 -4.06 -4.48 17.82
C LEU A 111 -4.90 -4.28 19.08
N SER A 112 -5.91 -3.43 18.97
CA SER A 112 -6.98 -3.29 19.98
C SER A 112 -8.03 -4.39 19.85
N ASP A 113 -8.85 -4.58 20.91
CA ASP A 113 -9.94 -5.57 20.92
C ASP A 113 -10.91 -5.43 19.73
N ILE A 114 -11.19 -4.20 19.29
CA ILE A 114 -12.08 -3.97 18.14
C ILE A 114 -11.42 -4.41 16.83
N GLU A 115 -10.11 -4.21 16.69
CA GLU A 115 -9.34 -4.60 15.50
C GLU A 115 -9.20 -6.12 15.43
N LEU A 116 -8.94 -6.77 16.57
CA LEU A 116 -8.93 -8.23 16.67
C LEU A 116 -10.29 -8.81 16.25
N LYS A 117 -11.40 -8.26 16.75
CA LYS A 117 -12.77 -8.70 16.37
C LYS A 117 -13.08 -8.47 14.89
N ILE A 118 -12.64 -7.34 14.33
CA ILE A 118 -12.79 -7.06 12.89
C ILE A 118 -12.03 -8.10 12.08
N LEU A 119 -10.77 -8.35 12.42
CA LEU A 119 -9.91 -9.30 11.72
C LEU A 119 -10.49 -10.73 11.79
N GLU A 120 -10.88 -11.19 12.97
CA GLU A 120 -11.50 -12.52 13.19
C GLU A 120 -12.80 -12.67 12.38
N THR A 121 -13.63 -11.62 12.32
CA THR A 121 -14.86 -11.64 11.52
C THR A 121 -14.56 -11.74 10.03
N ILE A 122 -13.55 -11.04 9.53
CA ILE A 122 -13.14 -11.12 8.12
C ILE A 122 -12.54 -12.50 7.82
N GLU A 123 -11.69 -13.04 8.69
CA GLU A 123 -11.12 -14.39 8.60
C GLU A 123 -12.24 -15.45 8.51
N THR A 124 -13.24 -15.37 9.39
CA THR A 124 -14.36 -16.33 9.44
C THR A 124 -15.23 -16.29 8.18
N GLU A 125 -15.47 -15.09 7.62
CA GLU A 125 -16.31 -14.92 6.44
C GLU A 125 -15.53 -15.12 5.12
N GLY A 126 -14.20 -15.12 5.18
CA GLY A 126 -13.27 -15.10 4.03
C GLY A 126 -13.27 -13.75 3.31
N SER A 127 -14.45 -13.25 2.92
CA SER A 127 -14.62 -11.91 2.36
C SER A 127 -15.96 -11.28 2.79
N ILE A 128 -15.96 -9.99 3.12
CA ILE A 128 -17.15 -9.30 3.61
C ILE A 128 -17.17 -7.82 3.22
N ARG A 129 -18.33 -7.34 2.76
CA ARG A 129 -18.54 -5.91 2.44
C ARG A 129 -18.60 -5.05 3.71
N THR A 130 -18.10 -3.82 3.64
CA THR A 130 -18.01 -2.86 4.77
C THR A 130 -19.29 -2.76 5.60
N ASP A 131 -20.45 -2.61 4.96
CA ASP A 131 -21.76 -2.46 5.62
C ASP A 131 -22.18 -3.74 6.35
N ARG A 132 -22.01 -4.91 5.73
CA ARG A 132 -22.28 -6.21 6.34
C ARG A 132 -21.37 -6.48 7.53
N LEU A 133 -20.10 -6.09 7.42
CA LEU A 133 -19.13 -6.19 8.51
C LEU A 133 -19.56 -5.32 9.71
N ARG A 134 -19.97 -4.06 9.46
CA ARG A 134 -20.49 -3.18 10.51
C ARG A 134 -21.71 -3.75 11.20
N LYS A 135 -22.66 -4.32 10.42
CA LYS A 135 -23.87 -4.94 10.94
C LYS A 135 -23.56 -6.17 11.81
N LYS A 136 -22.67 -7.07 11.36
CA LYS A 136 -22.25 -8.25 12.14
C LYS A 136 -21.61 -7.86 13.47
N LEU A 137 -20.77 -6.84 13.46
CA LEU A 137 -20.09 -6.32 14.66
C LEU A 137 -20.97 -5.42 15.53
N LYS A 138 -22.22 -5.14 15.12
CA LYS A 138 -23.14 -4.20 15.79
C LYS A 138 -22.54 -2.79 15.96
N LEU A 139 -21.80 -2.33 14.96
CA LEU A 139 -21.11 -1.02 14.92
C LEU A 139 -21.80 0.01 14.00
N GLU A 140 -23.12 -0.09 13.85
CA GLU A 140 -23.91 0.75 12.94
C GLU A 140 -24.10 2.20 13.46
N ALA A 141 -24.00 2.40 14.78
CA ALA A 141 -24.12 3.72 15.40
C ALA A 141 -23.10 4.74 14.87
N LYS A 142 -23.53 6.01 14.70
CA LYS A 142 -22.73 7.09 14.11
C LYS A 142 -21.43 7.36 14.88
N GLU A 143 -21.46 7.26 16.21
CA GLU A 143 -20.30 7.39 17.10
C GLU A 143 -19.18 6.38 16.81
N ASN A 144 -19.55 5.18 16.34
CA ASN A 144 -18.60 4.12 16.01
C ASN A 144 -17.96 4.30 14.63
N ASN A 145 -18.51 5.16 13.77
CA ASN A 145 -18.09 5.27 12.37
C ASN A 145 -16.60 5.64 12.23
N SER A 146 -16.16 6.67 12.95
CA SER A 146 -14.76 7.12 12.91
C SER A 146 -13.82 6.04 13.48
N LYS A 147 -14.18 5.43 14.61
CA LYS A 147 -13.39 4.37 15.23
C LYS A 147 -13.25 3.16 14.30
N PHE A 148 -14.34 2.71 13.70
CA PHE A 148 -14.37 1.58 12.77
C PHE A 148 -13.49 1.81 11.53
N HIS A 149 -13.60 2.97 10.87
CA HIS A 149 -12.77 3.26 9.70
C HIS A 149 -11.29 3.45 10.03
N ARG A 150 -10.97 3.98 11.23
CA ARG A 150 -9.58 4.01 11.72
C ARG A 150 -9.03 2.62 11.95
N SER A 151 -9.80 1.72 12.57
CA SER A 151 -9.42 0.33 12.77
C SER A 151 -9.19 -0.42 11.46
N LEU A 152 -10.06 -0.24 10.46
CA LEU A 152 -9.83 -0.80 9.12
C LEU A 152 -8.54 -0.26 8.48
N SER A 153 -8.30 1.05 8.60
CA SER A 153 -7.09 1.68 8.05
C SER A 153 -5.81 1.18 8.74
N HIS A 154 -5.87 0.92 10.05
CA HIS A 154 -4.76 0.41 10.84
C HIS A 154 -4.47 -1.07 10.52
N LEU A 155 -5.51 -1.92 10.42
CA LEU A 155 -5.34 -3.30 9.96
C LEU A 155 -4.76 -3.36 8.53
N GLU A 156 -5.25 -2.50 7.64
CA GLU A 156 -4.74 -2.40 6.26
C GLU A 156 -3.32 -1.84 6.21
N SER A 157 -2.92 -0.97 7.15
CA SER A 157 -1.54 -0.49 7.20
C SER A 157 -0.58 -1.65 7.41
N TYR A 158 -0.90 -2.62 8.29
CA TYR A 158 -0.19 -3.90 8.46
C TYR A 158 -0.42 -4.93 7.36
N ALA A 159 -1.19 -4.56 6.34
CA ALA A 159 -1.63 -5.44 5.27
C ALA A 159 -2.31 -6.73 5.77
N LEU A 160 -2.80 -6.77 7.01
CA LEU A 160 -3.54 -7.92 7.57
C LEU A 160 -4.88 -8.13 6.85
N ILE A 161 -5.45 -7.04 6.34
CA ILE A 161 -6.62 -7.03 5.48
C ILE A 161 -6.33 -6.21 4.22
N VAL A 162 -7.06 -6.51 3.15
CA VAL A 162 -7.05 -5.76 1.90
C VAL A 162 -8.48 -5.42 1.48
N GLY A 163 -8.73 -4.16 1.16
CA GLY A 163 -10.02 -3.68 0.68
C GLY A 163 -10.02 -3.43 -0.82
N VAL A 164 -10.95 -4.04 -1.55
CA VAL A 164 -11.20 -3.75 -2.97
C VAL A 164 -12.55 -3.04 -3.09
N GLU A 165 -12.66 -2.00 -3.92
CA GLU A 165 -13.94 -1.33 -4.15
C GLU A 165 -14.97 -2.36 -4.68
N ASP A 166 -16.19 -2.34 -4.12
CA ASP A 166 -17.30 -3.17 -4.58
C ASP A 166 -17.59 -2.85 -6.06
N PRO A 167 -17.47 -3.82 -6.99
CA PRO A 167 -17.72 -3.59 -8.41
C PRO A 167 -19.21 -3.33 -8.71
N ARG A 168 -20.11 -3.65 -7.77
CA ARG A 168 -21.55 -3.44 -7.89
C ARG A 168 -22.06 -2.64 -6.70
N PRO A 169 -21.65 -1.36 -6.57
CA PRO A 169 -22.08 -0.55 -5.44
C PRO A 169 -23.61 -0.41 -5.46
N GLU A 170 -24.24 -0.60 -4.31
CA GLU A 170 -25.62 -0.13 -4.14
C GLU A 170 -25.62 1.39 -4.28
N LYS A 171 -26.70 1.95 -4.86
CA LYS A 171 -26.77 3.38 -5.20
C LYS A 171 -26.33 4.24 -3.99
N HIS A 172 -25.30 5.06 -4.21
CA HIS A 172 -24.69 6.00 -3.25
C HIS A 172 -23.83 5.41 -2.11
N LEU A 173 -23.50 4.11 -2.14
CA LEU A 173 -22.62 3.48 -1.17
C LEU A 173 -21.36 2.94 -1.85
N HIS A 174 -20.28 3.73 -1.85
CA HIS A 174 -18.95 3.19 -2.11
C HIS A 174 -18.54 2.35 -0.90
N ALA A 175 -18.58 1.04 -1.05
CA ALA A 175 -18.15 0.09 -0.03
C ALA A 175 -16.95 -0.69 -0.54
N ASN A 176 -16.11 -1.15 0.39
CA ASN A 176 -15.05 -2.08 0.08
C ASN A 176 -15.52 -3.49 0.44
N ILE A 177 -15.06 -4.46 -0.34
CA ILE A 177 -15.04 -5.87 0.04
C ILE A 177 -13.70 -6.10 0.72
N TRP A 178 -13.75 -6.42 2.02
CA TRP A 178 -12.60 -6.72 2.85
C TRP A 178 -12.36 -8.22 2.88
N GLN A 179 -11.09 -8.60 2.84
CA GLN A 179 -10.62 -9.97 2.94
C GLN A 179 -9.23 -9.95 3.59
N THR A 180 -8.78 -11.09 4.11
CA THR A 180 -7.43 -11.20 4.66
C THR A 180 -6.37 -11.13 3.57
N TRP A 181 -5.12 -10.84 3.97
CA TRP A 181 -3.95 -10.97 3.08
C TRP A 181 -3.93 -12.33 2.36
N ASP A 182 -3.98 -13.43 3.11
CA ASP A 182 -3.85 -14.79 2.58
C ASP A 182 -4.96 -15.14 1.59
N THR A 183 -6.20 -14.68 1.87
CA THR A 183 -7.32 -14.84 0.93
C THR A 183 -7.05 -14.10 -0.37
N ARG A 184 -6.46 -12.90 -0.29
CA ARG A 184 -6.26 -12.01 -1.44
C ARG A 184 -5.08 -12.41 -2.32
N THR A 185 -3.98 -12.83 -1.72
CA THR A 185 -2.76 -13.19 -2.45
C THR A 185 -2.77 -14.65 -2.90
N HIS A 186 -3.71 -15.44 -2.38
CA HIS A 186 -3.72 -16.90 -2.40
C HIS A 186 -2.48 -17.43 -1.63
N GLU A 187 -2.58 -18.51 -0.86
CA GLU A 187 -1.49 -19.06 -0.02
C GLU A 187 -0.17 -19.45 -0.78
N GLY A 188 -0.04 -19.10 -2.06
CA GLY A 188 1.08 -19.38 -2.93
C GLY A 188 2.08 -18.23 -3.06
N SER A 189 2.89 -18.01 -2.04
CA SER A 189 4.30 -17.63 -2.26
C SER A 189 5.16 -18.69 -1.60
N GLY A 190 5.74 -19.57 -2.45
CA GLY A 190 6.50 -20.74 -2.03
C GLY A 190 7.57 -20.41 -1.00
N ARG A 191 7.96 -21.42 -0.20
CA ARG A 191 8.94 -21.40 0.90
C ARG A 191 10.07 -20.38 0.67
N ASN A 192 9.81 -19.11 1.01
CA ASN A 192 10.80 -18.07 0.97
C ASN A 192 11.57 -18.20 2.27
N SER A 193 12.84 -18.56 2.18
CA SER A 193 13.72 -18.78 3.35
C SER A 193 14.17 -17.47 4.01
N LEU A 194 13.51 -16.35 3.71
CA LEU A 194 13.89 -15.04 4.24
C LEU A 194 13.44 -14.93 5.69
N SER A 195 14.34 -14.45 6.54
CA SER A 195 13.98 -13.91 7.85
C SER A 195 13.19 -12.60 7.70
N TYR A 196 12.46 -12.22 8.75
CA TYR A 196 11.76 -10.94 8.83
C TYR A 196 12.67 -9.74 8.53
N SER A 197 13.87 -9.70 9.11
CA SER A 197 14.84 -8.63 8.88
C SER A 197 15.32 -8.56 7.42
N GLU A 198 15.52 -9.70 6.77
CA GLU A 198 15.89 -9.74 5.34
C GLU A 198 14.73 -9.27 4.45
N ALA A 199 13.49 -9.64 4.78
CA ALA A 199 12.31 -9.17 4.06
C ALA A 199 12.16 -7.64 4.18
N LEU A 200 12.31 -7.08 5.39
CA LEU A 200 12.36 -5.63 5.61
C LEU A 200 13.47 -4.98 4.79
N GLY A 201 14.67 -5.59 4.75
CA GLY A 201 15.81 -5.08 3.98
C GLY A 201 15.53 -5.02 2.49
N LYS A 202 14.95 -6.08 1.92
CA LYS A 202 14.56 -6.12 0.51
C LYS A 202 13.47 -5.08 0.21
N LEU A 203 12.46 -4.95 1.07
CA LEU A 203 11.42 -3.94 0.91
C LEU A 203 11.99 -2.52 0.96
N LEU A 204 12.87 -2.23 1.93
CA LEU A 204 13.49 -0.91 2.09
C LEU A 204 14.39 -0.58 0.90
N ALA A 205 15.24 -1.53 0.47
CA ALA A 205 16.10 -1.34 -0.70
C ALA A 205 15.27 -1.04 -1.96
N LYS A 206 14.20 -1.82 -2.22
CA LYS A 206 13.29 -1.56 -3.34
C LYS A 206 12.59 -0.21 -3.22
N THR A 207 12.17 0.17 -2.01
CA THR A 207 11.53 1.48 -1.75
C THR A 207 12.50 2.63 -2.06
N VAL A 208 13.76 2.53 -1.61
CA VAL A 208 14.79 3.54 -1.91
C VAL A 208 15.10 3.60 -3.42
N ASP A 209 15.18 2.44 -4.09
CA ASP A 209 15.41 2.33 -5.54
C ASP A 209 14.37 3.11 -6.35
N VAL A 210 13.10 3.05 -5.94
CA VAL A 210 11.99 3.64 -6.71
C VAL A 210 11.76 5.12 -6.37
N CYS A 211 12.15 5.56 -5.18
CA CYS A 211 12.02 6.95 -4.74
C CYS A 211 13.07 7.89 -5.37
N VAL A 212 14.10 7.36 -6.04
CA VAL A 212 15.25 8.07 -6.65
C VAL A 212 16.14 8.81 -5.64
N LEU A 213 15.58 9.68 -4.81
CA LEU A 213 16.26 10.42 -3.75
C LEU A 213 15.40 10.46 -2.48
N VAL A 214 15.87 9.81 -1.43
CA VAL A 214 15.11 9.63 -0.18
C VAL A 214 15.71 10.51 0.91
N ARG A 215 14.90 11.29 1.61
CA ARG A 215 15.35 11.92 2.85
C ARG A 215 15.42 10.89 3.97
N GLU A 216 16.58 10.78 4.63
CA GLU A 216 16.79 9.76 5.66
C GLU A 216 15.82 9.91 6.85
N ASP A 217 15.45 11.14 7.20
CA ASP A 217 14.52 11.45 8.30
C ASP A 217 13.04 11.11 8.01
N GLN A 218 12.72 10.68 6.79
CA GLN A 218 11.36 10.27 6.40
C GLN A 218 11.15 8.76 6.48
N ILE A 219 12.21 7.95 6.44
CA ILE A 219 12.13 6.49 6.51
C ILE A 219 11.35 5.99 7.75
N PRO A 220 11.53 6.55 8.97
CA PRO A 220 10.72 6.17 10.13
C PRO A 220 9.21 6.44 9.98
N LYS A 221 8.78 7.17 8.96
CA LYS A 221 7.40 7.60 8.76
C LYS A 221 6.71 6.85 7.62
N TRP A 222 7.43 5.99 6.90
CA TRP A 222 6.91 5.30 5.72
C TRP A 222 5.97 4.15 6.06
N PHE A 223 6.29 3.35 7.07
CA PHE A 223 5.52 2.17 7.45
C PHE A 223 5.04 2.27 8.90
N GLU A 224 4.00 1.51 9.26
CA GLU A 224 3.52 1.46 10.65
C GLU A 224 4.54 0.78 11.58
N TRP A 225 5.18 -0.30 11.10
CA TRP A 225 6.26 -1.07 11.76
C TRP A 225 7.65 -0.48 11.50
N SER A 226 7.78 0.84 11.50
CA SER A 226 9.04 1.49 11.15
C SER A 226 10.14 1.40 12.21
N THR A 227 9.83 0.93 13.42
CA THR A 227 10.81 0.71 14.50
C THR A 227 11.89 -0.29 14.08
N ASP A 228 11.51 -1.32 13.33
CA ASP A 228 12.43 -2.37 12.88
C ASP A 228 13.24 -1.96 11.63
N MET A 229 12.87 -0.84 10.99
CA MET A 229 13.54 -0.36 9.78
C MET A 229 14.90 0.28 10.05
N GLN A 230 15.16 0.80 11.26
CA GLN A 230 16.44 1.46 11.55
C GLN A 230 17.65 0.50 11.52
N PRO A 231 17.62 -0.64 12.25
CA PRO A 231 18.72 -1.62 12.17
C PRO A 231 18.93 -2.14 10.74
N VAL A 232 17.84 -2.36 10.01
CA VAL A 232 17.86 -2.82 8.61
C VAL A 232 18.51 -1.78 7.70
N LYS A 233 18.15 -0.50 7.85
CA LYS A 233 18.74 0.62 7.10
C LYS A 233 20.26 0.71 7.32
N GLU A 234 20.71 0.64 8.57
CA GLU A 234 22.16 0.68 8.87
C GLU A 234 22.91 -0.52 8.27
N LYS A 235 22.31 -1.71 8.30
CA LYS A 235 22.87 -2.90 7.62
C LYS A 235 23.02 -2.68 6.11
N LEU A 236 21.99 -2.15 5.44
CA LEU A 236 22.03 -1.88 3.99
C LEU A 236 23.09 -0.83 3.61
N LEU A 237 23.37 0.14 4.50
CA LEU A 237 24.43 1.12 4.34
C LEU A 237 25.83 0.48 4.43
N LEU A 238 26.02 -0.40 5.41
CA LEU A 238 27.28 -1.14 5.58
C LEU A 238 27.57 -2.08 4.40
N GLU A 239 26.53 -2.72 3.87
CA GLU A 239 26.60 -3.60 2.70
C GLU A 239 26.75 -2.85 1.37
N GLY A 240 26.59 -1.51 1.38
CA GLY A 240 26.66 -0.69 0.17
C GLY A 240 25.49 -0.85 -0.79
N THR A 241 24.40 -1.50 -0.37
CA THR A 241 23.15 -1.62 -1.17
C THR A 241 22.43 -0.28 -1.25
N VAL A 242 22.49 0.49 -0.17
CA VAL A 242 22.02 1.87 -0.08
C VAL A 242 23.22 2.74 0.25
N LEU A 243 23.27 3.95 -0.31
CA LEU A 243 24.37 4.88 -0.13
C LEU A 243 23.84 6.17 0.51
N ARG A 244 24.59 6.70 1.48
CA ARG A 244 24.31 8.00 2.08
C ARG A 244 24.97 9.12 1.27
N SER A 245 24.20 10.13 0.92
CA SER A 245 24.63 11.36 0.23
C SER A 245 24.08 12.57 0.97
N GLY A 246 24.83 13.06 1.96
CA GLY A 246 24.36 14.10 2.88
C GLY A 246 23.13 13.63 3.68
N PRO A 247 22.02 14.39 3.75
CA PRO A 247 20.80 13.98 4.44
C PRO A 247 19.93 13.00 3.61
N TYR A 248 20.43 12.55 2.46
CA TYR A 248 19.68 11.70 1.53
C TYR A 248 20.27 10.31 1.41
N LEU A 249 19.42 9.35 1.06
CA LEU A 249 19.77 7.99 0.67
C LEU A 249 19.43 7.76 -0.80
N VAL A 250 20.28 7.00 -1.48
CA VAL A 250 20.09 6.55 -2.87
C VAL A 250 20.43 5.06 -3.00
N SER A 251 19.79 4.39 -3.95
CA SER A 251 20.11 3.01 -4.32
C SER A 251 21.48 2.97 -5.00
N SER A 252 22.30 1.96 -4.68
CA SER A 252 23.63 1.80 -5.31
C SER A 252 23.55 1.58 -6.82
N LYS A 253 22.44 1.03 -7.34
CA LYS A 253 22.19 0.87 -8.78
C LYS A 253 22.23 2.19 -9.56
N VAL A 254 21.99 3.33 -8.90
CA VAL A 254 22.07 4.65 -9.54
C VAL A 254 23.52 5.02 -9.87
N ARG A 255 24.53 4.44 -9.20
CA ARG A 255 25.94 4.62 -9.57
C ARG A 255 26.31 3.91 -10.87
N ASP A 256 25.74 2.75 -11.15
CA ASP A 256 26.10 1.93 -12.32
C ASP A 256 25.64 2.54 -13.66
N VAL A 257 24.77 3.56 -13.64
CA VAL A 257 24.31 4.25 -14.85
C VAL A 257 25.32 5.31 -15.34
N ASN A 258 26.30 5.68 -14.51
CA ASN A 258 27.27 6.74 -14.79
C ASN A 258 28.73 6.24 -14.94
N ASN A 259 28.95 4.92 -15.06
CA ASN A 259 30.25 4.32 -15.34
C ASN A 259 30.25 3.60 -16.69
#